data_AF-A0A6B2RY58-F1
#
_entry.id   AF-A0A6B2RY58-F1
#
_cell.length_a   1.000
_cell.length_b   1.000
_cell.length_c   1.000
_cell.angle_alpha   90.00
_cell.angle_beta   90.00
_cell.angle_gamma   90.00
#
_symmetry.space_group_name_H-M   'P 1'
#
loop_
_entity.id
_entity.type
_entity.pdbx_description
1 polymer ?
#
loop_
_entity_poly.entity_id
_entity_poly.type
_entity_poly.pdbx_seq_one_letter_code
_entity_poly.pdbx_strand_id
1 'polypeptide(L)'
;DAAAARRLGAAAEVAADTGVRILLETHDSHRTRADAARVLGPVGHRNVGALWDVMHTWLGGETPAASHAVLAPHLGYTQVKDIASAEDTTPLPLGAGVLPLAECVELLAPDEGWLCWEYEKRWYPQAAELPGLLTAGREHLERLAGDGGAGPAPSR
;
A
#
# COMPACT_ATOMS: atom_id res chain seq x y z
N ASP A 1 -18.04 -7.58 -6.59
CA ASP A 1 -18.13 -6.34 -5.79
C ASP A 1 -19.27 -6.40 -4.78
N ALA A 2 -20.56 -6.40 -5.19
CA ALA A 2 -21.69 -6.42 -4.24
C ALA A 2 -21.65 -7.59 -3.23
N ALA A 3 -21.25 -8.79 -3.66
CA ALA A 3 -21.08 -9.93 -2.75
C ALA A 3 -19.90 -9.75 -1.79
N ALA A 4 -18.82 -9.08 -2.21
CA ALA A 4 -17.67 -8.78 -1.36
C ALA A 4 -18.06 -7.73 -0.31
N ALA A 5 -18.71 -6.64 -0.72
CA ALA A 5 -19.20 -5.60 0.17
C ALA A 5 -20.14 -6.16 1.26
N ARG A 6 -21.14 -6.98 0.89
CA ARG A 6 -22.04 -7.59 1.89
C ARG A 6 -21.29 -8.46 2.91
N ARG A 7 -20.34 -9.28 2.46
CA ARG A 7 -19.58 -10.18 3.35
C ARG A 7 -18.62 -9.39 4.24
N LEU A 8 -17.96 -8.39 3.68
CA LEU A 8 -17.06 -7.51 4.42
C LEU A 8 -17.82 -6.72 5.47
N GLY A 9 -19.01 -6.20 5.16
CA GLY A 9 -19.90 -5.55 6.13
C GLY A 9 -20.30 -6.48 7.28
N ALA A 10 -20.72 -7.72 6.98
CA ALA A 10 -21.04 -8.69 8.03
C ALA A 10 -19.83 -9.05 8.91
N ALA A 11 -18.63 -9.16 8.31
CA ALA A 11 -17.40 -9.39 9.05
C ALA A 11 -16.98 -8.17 9.88
N ALA A 12 -17.30 -6.96 9.43
CA ALA A 12 -16.97 -5.72 10.11
C ALA A 12 -17.67 -5.59 11.47
N GLU A 13 -18.91 -6.04 11.58
CA GLU A 13 -19.66 -6.07 12.86
C GLU A 13 -18.95 -6.96 13.87
N VAL A 14 -18.56 -8.18 13.47
CA VAL A 14 -17.82 -9.12 14.32
C VAL A 14 -16.43 -8.57 14.70
N ALA A 15 -15.75 -7.93 13.74
CA ALA A 15 -14.45 -7.31 13.99
C ALA A 15 -14.55 -6.14 14.98
N ALA A 16 -15.65 -5.37 14.92
CA ALA A 16 -15.89 -4.26 15.84
C ALA A 16 -15.97 -4.71 17.30
N ASP A 17 -16.68 -5.81 17.57
CA ASP A 17 -16.83 -6.39 18.91
C ASP A 17 -15.50 -6.88 19.51
N THR A 18 -14.50 -7.13 18.67
CA THR A 18 -13.18 -7.65 19.07
C THR A 18 -12.06 -6.62 18.97
N GLY A 19 -12.39 -5.36 18.62
CA GLY A 19 -11.40 -4.29 18.46
C GLY A 19 -10.48 -4.48 17.24
N VAL A 20 -10.85 -5.35 16.30
CA VAL A 20 -10.10 -5.61 15.06
C VAL A 20 -10.54 -4.65 13.96
N ARG A 21 -9.61 -4.26 13.08
CA ARG A 21 -9.94 -3.64 11.78
C ARG A 21 -9.64 -4.60 10.64
N ILE A 22 -10.51 -4.63 9.64
CA ILE A 22 -10.32 -5.40 8.41
C ILE A 22 -9.92 -4.42 7.30
N LEU A 23 -8.82 -4.70 6.62
CA LEU A 23 -8.37 -3.89 5.48
C LEU A 23 -8.61 -4.65 4.19
N LEU A 24 -9.25 -3.99 3.22
CA LEU A 24 -9.32 -4.47 1.85
C LEU A 24 -8.06 -4.04 1.10
N GLU A 25 -7.32 -5.01 0.60
CA GLU A 25 -6.13 -4.77 -0.20
C GLU A 25 -6.48 -4.48 -1.67
N THR A 26 -5.80 -3.50 -2.26
CA THR A 26 -5.76 -3.36 -3.72
C THR A 26 -4.95 -4.50 -4.32
N HIS A 27 -5.59 -5.50 -4.91
CA HIS A 27 -4.92 -6.71 -5.40
C HIS A 27 -5.65 -7.34 -6.60
N ASP A 28 -4.91 -7.93 -7.55
CA ASP A 28 -5.40 -8.75 -8.68
C ASP A 28 -6.68 -8.22 -9.37
N SER A 29 -7.84 -8.75 -8.99
CA SER A 29 -9.15 -8.44 -9.57
C SER A 29 -9.70 -7.09 -9.12
N HIS A 30 -9.15 -6.52 -8.06
CA HIS A 30 -9.51 -5.24 -7.47
C HIS A 30 -8.24 -4.40 -7.24
N ARG A 31 -7.40 -4.30 -8.27
CA ARG A 31 -6.08 -3.69 -8.18
C ARG A 31 -6.11 -2.15 -8.20
N THR A 32 -7.22 -1.53 -8.60
CA THR A 32 -7.34 -0.07 -8.74
C THR A 32 -8.08 0.56 -7.58
N ARG A 33 -7.89 1.87 -7.37
CA ARG A 33 -8.63 2.68 -6.40
C ARG A 33 -10.15 2.63 -6.64
N ALA A 34 -10.56 2.54 -7.91
CA ALA A 34 -11.96 2.47 -8.28
C ALA A 34 -12.57 1.12 -7.87
N ASP A 35 -11.81 0.03 -7.97
CA ASP A 35 -12.24 -1.28 -7.53
C ASP A 35 -12.40 -1.34 -6.01
N ALA A 36 -11.41 -0.80 -5.28
CA ALA A 36 -11.47 -0.68 -3.83
C ALA A 36 -12.71 0.15 -3.40
N ALA A 37 -12.95 1.30 -4.04
CA ALA A 37 -14.08 2.17 -3.73
C ALA A 37 -15.45 1.48 -3.96
N ARG A 38 -15.59 0.64 -5.00
CA ARG A 38 -16.83 -0.11 -5.26
C ARG A 38 -17.15 -1.16 -4.18
N VAL A 39 -16.16 -1.57 -3.38
CA VAL A 39 -16.35 -2.47 -2.24
C VAL A 39 -16.44 -1.70 -0.92
N LEU A 40 -15.53 -0.77 -0.66
CA LEU A 40 -15.45 -0.01 0.59
C LEU A 40 -16.63 0.96 0.77
N GLY A 41 -17.03 1.65 -0.30
CA GLY A 41 -18.11 2.64 -0.26
C GLY A 41 -19.43 2.06 0.27
N PRO A 42 -19.95 0.95 -0.29
CA PRO A 42 -21.17 0.32 0.22
C PRO A 42 -21.04 -0.29 1.62
N VAL A 43 -19.83 -0.61 2.09
CA VAL A 43 -19.62 -1.14 3.45
C VAL A 43 -19.75 -0.04 4.48
N GLY A 44 -19.11 1.12 4.26
CA GLY A 44 -19.30 2.32 5.08
C GLY A 44 -19.00 2.15 6.59
N HIS A 45 -18.27 1.10 6.98
CA HIS A 45 -18.07 0.73 8.37
C HIS A 45 -16.70 1.19 8.89
N ARG A 46 -16.67 1.83 10.08
CA ARG A 46 -15.44 2.41 10.68
C ARG A 46 -14.31 1.41 10.95
N ASN A 47 -14.66 0.16 11.24
CA ASN A 47 -13.69 -0.94 11.42
C ASN A 47 -13.19 -1.54 10.10
N VAL A 48 -13.62 -1.00 8.95
CA VAL A 48 -13.10 -1.38 7.65
C VAL A 48 -12.23 -0.26 7.10
N GLY A 49 -11.16 -0.64 6.39
CA GLY A 49 -10.25 0.28 5.74
C GLY A 49 -9.65 -0.32 4.48
N ALA A 50 -8.63 0.35 3.95
CA ALA A 50 -7.86 -0.08 2.80
C ALA A 50 -6.43 -0.42 3.19
N LEU A 51 -5.86 -1.42 2.53
CA LEU A 51 -4.42 -1.64 2.41
C LEU A 51 -4.05 -1.21 0.99
N TRP A 52 -3.17 -0.24 0.86
CA TRP A 52 -2.69 0.18 -0.45
C TRP A 52 -1.43 -0.60 -0.84
N ASP A 53 -1.56 -1.55 -1.75
CA ASP A 53 -0.41 -2.15 -2.43
C ASP A 53 -0.02 -1.29 -3.65
N VAL A 54 1.20 -0.74 -3.59
CA VAL A 54 1.71 0.18 -4.61
C VAL A 54 1.93 -0.52 -5.97
N MET A 55 2.31 -1.80 -5.97
CA MET A 55 2.52 -2.56 -7.21
C MET A 55 1.20 -2.77 -7.93
N HIS A 56 0.16 -3.18 -7.23
CA HIS A 56 -1.13 -3.52 -7.86
C HIS A 56 -1.82 -2.31 -8.48
N THR A 57 -1.79 -1.17 -7.80
CA THR A 57 -2.31 0.09 -8.37
C THR A 57 -1.47 0.57 -9.56
N TRP A 58 -0.13 0.42 -9.50
CA TRP A 58 0.75 0.70 -10.63
C TRP A 58 0.48 -0.23 -11.84
N LEU A 59 0.28 -1.53 -11.61
CA LEU A 59 -0.15 -2.50 -12.64
C LEU A 59 -1.56 -2.20 -13.16
N GLY A 60 -2.37 -1.48 -12.39
CA GLY A 60 -3.65 -0.92 -12.79
C GLY A 60 -3.55 0.35 -13.64
N GLY A 61 -2.33 0.85 -13.89
CA GLY A 61 -2.08 2.09 -14.63
C GLY A 61 -2.36 3.36 -13.84
N GLU A 62 -2.45 3.27 -12.50
CA GLU A 62 -2.71 4.42 -11.65
C GLU A 62 -1.41 5.12 -11.23
N THR A 63 -1.46 6.45 -11.15
CA THR A 63 -0.41 7.21 -10.49
C THR A 63 -0.58 7.15 -8.96
N PRO A 64 0.50 7.30 -8.18
CA PRO A 64 0.41 7.32 -6.72
C PRO A 64 -0.60 8.33 -6.18
N ALA A 65 -0.58 9.56 -6.72
CA ALA A 65 -1.51 10.62 -6.33
C ALA A 65 -2.98 10.27 -6.64
N ALA A 66 -3.22 9.59 -7.76
CA ALA A 66 -4.56 9.12 -8.11
C ALA A 66 -5.06 8.10 -7.09
N SER A 67 -4.25 7.09 -6.77
CA SER A 67 -4.58 6.04 -5.80
C SER A 67 -4.81 6.62 -4.41
N HIS A 68 -3.85 7.40 -3.90
CA HIS A 68 -3.90 7.97 -2.56
C HIS A 68 -5.12 8.86 -2.35
N ALA A 69 -5.49 9.71 -3.31
CA ALA A 69 -6.64 10.61 -3.17
C ALA A 69 -7.98 9.89 -2.85
N VAL A 70 -8.12 8.62 -3.23
CA VAL A 70 -9.32 7.81 -2.94
C VAL A 70 -9.11 6.91 -1.72
N LEU A 71 -7.90 6.40 -1.51
CA LEU A 71 -7.61 5.43 -0.46
C LEU A 71 -7.33 6.09 0.90
N ALA A 72 -6.76 7.30 0.93
CA ALA A 72 -6.33 7.99 2.15
C ALA A 72 -7.38 8.03 3.27
N PRO A 73 -8.67 8.34 3.02
CA PRO A 73 -9.69 8.35 4.08
C PRO A 73 -9.94 6.98 4.74
N HIS A 74 -9.52 5.90 4.08
CA HIS A 74 -9.71 4.53 4.53
C HIS A 74 -8.40 3.84 4.91
N LEU A 75 -7.26 4.48 4.68
CA LEU A 75 -5.95 3.83 4.69
C LEU A 75 -5.60 3.31 6.08
N GLY A 76 -5.27 2.02 6.16
CA GLY A 76 -4.72 1.40 7.36
C GLY A 76 -3.19 1.38 7.31
N TYR A 77 -2.63 0.96 6.18
CA TYR A 77 -1.21 1.05 5.88
C TYR A 77 -0.94 0.94 4.38
N THR A 78 0.26 1.32 3.98
CA THR A 78 0.76 1.20 2.60
C THR A 78 1.76 0.06 2.54
N GLN A 79 1.56 -0.85 1.59
CA GLN A 79 2.44 -1.95 1.30
C GLN A 79 3.37 -1.58 0.14
N VAL A 80 4.67 -1.69 0.40
CA VAL A 80 5.74 -1.43 -0.55
C VAL A 80 6.45 -2.72 -0.93
N LYS A 81 6.94 -2.75 -2.16
CA LYS A 81 7.83 -3.77 -2.71
C LYS A 81 8.59 -3.13 -3.87
N ASP A 82 9.42 -3.90 -4.57
CA ASP A 82 10.00 -3.43 -5.82
C ASP A 82 10.20 -4.58 -6.80
N ILE A 83 10.09 -4.28 -8.10
CA ILE A 83 10.07 -5.26 -9.20
C ILE A 83 10.74 -4.68 -10.45
N ALA A 84 11.13 -5.53 -11.39
CA ALA A 84 11.84 -5.10 -12.60
C ALA A 84 10.90 -4.50 -13.66
N SER A 85 9.70 -5.07 -13.85
CA SER A 85 8.69 -4.53 -14.78
C SER A 85 7.30 -5.14 -14.53
N ALA A 86 6.30 -4.75 -15.31
CA ALA A 86 4.98 -5.39 -15.26
C ALA A 86 5.00 -6.88 -15.69
N GLU A 87 5.98 -7.27 -16.49
CA GLU A 87 6.19 -8.63 -16.99
C GLU A 87 7.10 -9.46 -16.08
N ASP A 88 8.00 -8.83 -15.33
CA ASP A 88 8.87 -9.47 -14.35
C ASP A 88 8.67 -8.88 -12.95
N THR A 89 7.78 -9.55 -12.21
CA THR A 89 7.42 -9.23 -10.83
C THR A 89 8.32 -9.94 -9.80
N THR A 90 9.50 -10.43 -10.21
CA THR A 90 10.47 -11.00 -9.26
C THR A 90 10.86 -9.97 -8.21
N PRO A 91 10.76 -10.27 -6.90
CA PRO A 91 11.06 -9.31 -5.85
C PRO A 91 12.50 -8.80 -5.92
N LEU A 92 12.64 -7.48 -5.87
CA LEU A 92 13.92 -6.78 -5.81
C LEU A 92 14.11 -6.06 -4.46
N PRO A 93 15.35 -5.69 -4.09
CA PRO A 93 15.57 -4.74 -3.01
C PRO A 93 14.83 -3.43 -3.28
N LEU A 94 14.29 -2.79 -2.23
CA LEU A 94 13.61 -1.49 -2.38
C LEU A 94 14.53 -0.45 -3.00
N GLY A 95 14.04 0.22 -4.06
CA GLY A 95 14.78 1.23 -4.82
C GLY A 95 15.62 0.68 -5.96
N ALA A 96 15.59 -0.63 -6.22
CA ALA A 96 16.30 -1.27 -7.32
C ALA A 96 15.41 -1.56 -8.54
N GLY A 97 14.10 -1.35 -8.43
CA GLY A 97 13.12 -1.61 -9.47
C GLY A 97 12.43 -0.36 -9.99
N VAL A 98 11.22 -0.55 -10.52
CA VAL A 98 10.49 0.49 -11.28
C VAL A 98 9.31 1.10 -10.52
N LEU A 99 9.00 0.64 -9.30
CA LEU A 99 7.83 1.16 -8.59
C LEU A 99 8.11 2.58 -8.07
N PRO A 100 7.11 3.49 -8.14
CA PRO A 100 7.28 4.91 -7.79
C PRO A 100 7.25 5.14 -6.28
N LEU A 101 8.14 4.48 -5.52
CA LEU A 101 8.12 4.47 -4.05
C LEU A 101 8.30 5.86 -3.44
N ALA A 102 9.13 6.72 -4.03
CA ALA A 102 9.32 8.09 -3.56
C ALA A 102 8.00 8.89 -3.61
N GLU A 103 7.32 8.88 -4.76
CA GLU A 103 6.02 9.55 -4.93
C GLU A 103 4.96 8.97 -3.99
N CYS A 104 4.95 7.64 -3.78
CA CYS A 104 4.03 7.02 -2.83
C CYS A 104 4.27 7.50 -1.40
N VAL A 105 5.54 7.56 -0.96
CA VAL A 105 5.90 7.96 0.41
C VAL A 105 5.70 9.45 0.65
N GLU A 106 5.96 10.30 -0.34
CA GLU A 106 5.73 11.76 -0.26
C GLU A 106 4.26 12.14 -0.02
N LEU A 107 3.32 11.29 -0.43
CA LEU A 107 1.89 11.51 -0.23
C LEU A 107 1.42 11.16 1.19
N LEU A 108 2.22 10.39 1.94
CA LEU A 108 1.82 9.90 3.25
C LEU A 108 2.06 10.96 4.32
N ALA A 109 1.05 11.24 5.14
CA ALA A 109 1.27 12.05 6.33
C ALA A 109 2.17 11.30 7.33
N PRO A 110 2.95 11.99 8.19
CA PRO A 110 3.84 11.35 9.16
C PRO A 110 3.15 10.36 10.13
N ASP A 111 1.85 10.52 10.33
CA ASP A 111 0.99 9.67 11.16
C ASP A 111 0.04 8.76 10.34
N GLU A 112 0.17 8.73 9.01
CA GLU A 112 -0.65 7.94 8.10
C GLU A 112 -0.23 6.46 8.06
N GLY A 113 -0.35 5.79 9.20
CA GLY A 113 -0.19 4.34 9.33
C GLY A 113 1.25 3.84 9.14
N TRP A 114 1.37 2.58 8.70
CA TRP A 114 2.66 1.89 8.52
C TRP A 114 3.09 1.87 7.04
N LEU A 115 4.40 1.83 6.81
CA LEU A 115 4.99 1.34 5.56
C LEU A 115 5.42 -0.12 5.76
N CYS A 116 4.73 -1.05 5.09
CA CYS A 116 4.97 -2.47 5.23
C CYS A 116 5.67 -3.03 3.99
N TRP A 117 6.86 -3.62 4.15
CA TRP A 117 7.56 -4.25 3.02
C TRP A 117 7.07 -5.69 2.83
N GLU A 118 6.38 -5.94 1.72
CA GLU A 118 6.08 -7.30 1.27
C GLU A 118 7.20 -7.86 0.39
N TYR A 119 7.65 -9.09 0.69
CA TYR A 119 8.71 -9.76 -0.06
C TYR A 119 8.39 -11.24 -0.30
N GLU A 120 8.08 -11.57 -1.56
CA GLU A 120 7.45 -12.84 -1.96
C GLU A 120 8.45 -13.94 -2.36
N LYS A 121 9.56 -14.06 -1.64
CA LYS A 121 10.65 -15.04 -1.90
C LYS A 121 10.15 -16.47 -2.14
N ARG A 122 9.07 -16.89 -1.49
CA ARG A 122 8.48 -18.24 -1.61
C ARG A 122 8.14 -18.61 -3.06
N TRP A 123 7.73 -17.63 -3.86
CA TRP A 123 7.32 -17.82 -5.25
C TRP A 123 8.46 -17.63 -6.25
N TYR A 124 9.58 -17.05 -5.81
CA TYR A 124 10.76 -16.75 -6.63
C TYR A 124 12.04 -17.31 -5.99
N PRO A 125 12.35 -18.60 -6.19
CA PRO A 125 13.48 -19.26 -5.54
C PRO A 125 14.83 -18.56 -5.78
N GLN A 126 14.96 -17.90 -6.94
CA GLN A 126 16.14 -17.16 -7.39
C GLN A 126 16.24 -15.71 -6.85
N ALA A 127 15.18 -15.15 -6.26
CA ALA A 127 15.25 -13.83 -5.62
C ALA A 127 16.24 -13.85 -4.43
N ALA A 128 16.80 -12.71 -4.04
CA ALA A 128 17.71 -12.65 -2.90
C ALA A 128 17.00 -13.03 -1.58
N GLU A 129 17.75 -13.44 -0.56
CA GLU A 129 17.17 -13.71 0.78
C GLU A 129 16.87 -12.40 1.51
N LEU A 130 15.64 -12.27 2.05
CA LEU A 130 15.18 -11.05 2.71
C LEU A 130 16.10 -10.56 3.85
N PRO A 131 16.64 -11.41 4.76
CA PRO A 131 17.46 -10.93 5.86
C PRO A 131 18.66 -10.08 5.44
N GLY A 132 19.25 -10.37 4.27
CA GLY A 132 20.38 -9.59 3.74
C GLY A 132 20.00 -8.22 3.19
N LEU A 133 18.70 -7.95 3.02
CA LEU A 133 18.18 -6.72 2.42
C LEU A 133 17.57 -5.76 3.44
N LEU A 134 17.23 -6.24 4.65
CA LEU A 134 16.44 -5.49 5.64
C LEU A 134 17.08 -4.15 6.03
N THR A 135 18.39 -4.11 6.29
CA THR A 135 19.08 -2.88 6.71
C THR A 135 19.00 -1.82 5.60
N ALA A 136 19.40 -2.17 4.39
CA ALA A 136 19.41 -1.23 3.26
C ALA A 136 17.99 -0.79 2.86
N GLY A 137 17.02 -1.71 2.90
CA GLY A 137 15.61 -1.39 2.63
C GLY A 137 14.99 -0.46 3.67
N ARG A 138 15.29 -0.67 4.97
CA ARG A 138 14.87 0.26 6.02
C ARG A 138 15.47 1.65 5.79
N GLU A 139 16.78 1.73 5.59
CA GLU A 139 17.45 3.02 5.34
C GLU A 139 16.92 3.72 4.09
N HIS A 140 16.54 2.96 3.06
CA HIS A 140 15.89 3.51 1.87
C HIS A 140 14.54 4.16 2.20
N LEU A 141 13.66 3.45 2.91
CA LEU A 141 12.36 3.99 3.32
C LEU A 141 12.50 5.17 4.29
N GLU A 142 13.45 5.13 5.23
CA GLU A 142 13.73 6.23 6.15
C GLU A 142 14.18 7.50 5.41
N ARG A 143 15.00 7.37 4.35
CA ARG A 143 15.37 8.51 3.50
C ARG A 143 14.16 9.09 2.78
N LEU A 144 13.36 8.24 2.12
CA LEU A 144 12.15 8.71 1.42
C LEU A 144 11.18 9.43 2.37
N ALA A 145 10.98 8.91 3.58
CA ALA A 145 10.13 9.52 4.59
C ALA A 145 10.72 10.81 5.18
N GLY A 146 12.05 10.90 5.29
CA GLY A 146 12.76 12.09 5.80
C GLY A 146 12.83 13.23 4.79
N ASP A 147 12.97 12.91 3.50
CA ASP A 147 13.10 13.89 2.42
C ASP A 147 11.76 14.60 2.12
N GLY A 148 10.61 13.96 2.41
CA GLY A 148 9.27 14.55 2.33
C GLY A 148 8.95 15.62 3.40
N GLY A 149 9.81 15.80 4.40
CA GLY A 149 9.63 16.78 5.49
C GLY A 149 10.21 18.18 5.21
N ALA A 150 10.99 18.36 4.14
CA ALA A 150 11.64 19.63 3.82
C ALA A 150 10.77 20.54 2.94
N GLY A 151 9.60 20.95 3.44
CA GLY A 151 8.90 22.12 2.89
C GLY A 151 9.74 23.40 3.08
N PRO A 152 9.63 24.40 2.19
CA PRO A 152 10.43 25.62 2.31
C PRO A 152 10.11 26.34 3.64
N ALA A 153 11.15 26.67 4.39
CA ALA A 153 11.02 27.46 5.61
C ALA A 153 10.30 28.79 5.33
N PRO A 154 9.35 29.24 6.17
CA PRO A 154 8.68 30.51 5.96
C PRO A 154 9.69 31.64 6.05
N SER A 155 9.77 32.43 4.98
CA SER A 155 10.55 33.67 4.92
C SER A 155 10.10 34.60 6.05
N ARG A 156 11.02 34.95 6.94
CA ARG A 156 10.88 36.08 7.87
C ARG A 156 11.37 37.36 7.21
#